data_AF-A0A3R8L1S1-F1
#
_entry.id   AF-A0A3R8L1S1-F1
#
_cell.length_a   1.000
_cell.length_b   1.000
_cell.length_c   1.000
_cell.angle_alpha   90.00
_cell.angle_beta   90.00
_cell.angle_gamma   90.00
#
_symmetry.space_group_name_H-M   'P 1'
#
loop_
_entity.id
_entity.type
_entity.pdbx_description
1 polymer ?
#
loop_
_entity_poly.entity_id
_entity_poly.type
_entity_poly.pdbx_seq_one_letter_code
_entity_poly.pdbx_strand_id
1 'polypeptide(L)'
;MRTAQKKQLEDFMELLEQAQDEIKNAIEQKKIENALRLLGDCQEGAISVGNLIEKTEGEDAAAIQLIEDYCELVYQIHEKLSEGAGINVTKIYKLLRQSFFKINHEIRHNIKVRREVVFLPYKASMWDSLESVWQAADDDPDCDAFVIPIPYYDRKSDGSFDVLHYEADLYPDYVPVTKYENYDFENRKPDMIFIHSPYDDCNYVTSVPPFFYSKNLKRFTDCLVYVPYFILSEIDPENQREVKGMEHFCTVPGVMNADKVVVQSEDMRKIYVNVLTEAAGTDSRKYWEDKILGLGSPKIDKILGTKKEELKIPEEWRKIIQKPDGSRKKIILYNTSVSALLHYGEAMLEKMKSVFDIFYKNREDVAFFWRPHPLIEATIKSMRPGLWADYQQLVNRYLADGWGIYDDTPNIDRAILLSDAYYGDRSSVIQLCQKIGLPIMIQNVEM
;
A
#
# COMPACT_ATOMS: atom_id res chain seq x y z
N MET A 1 14.74 -6.58 15.56
CA MET A 1 14.07 -5.42 16.21
C MET A 1 13.43 -4.51 15.18
N ARG A 2 12.35 -3.78 15.48
CA ARG A 2 11.73 -2.80 14.55
C ARG A 2 12.51 -1.48 14.48
N THR A 3 12.27 -0.66 13.46
CA THR A 3 12.99 0.60 13.23
C THR A 3 12.79 1.59 14.37
N ALA A 4 11.54 1.80 14.79
CA ALA A 4 11.22 2.73 15.87
C ALA A 4 11.85 2.32 17.21
N GLN A 5 11.90 1.02 17.49
CA GLN A 5 12.54 0.47 18.68
C GLN A 5 14.06 0.67 18.63
N LYS A 6 14.70 0.40 17.48
CA LYS A 6 16.15 0.64 17.34
C LYS A 6 16.49 2.12 17.49
N LYS A 7 15.69 3.01 16.90
CA LYS A 7 15.85 4.45 17.07
C LYS A 7 15.71 4.87 18.53
N GLN A 8 14.73 4.34 19.25
CA GLN A 8 14.58 4.59 20.70
C GLN A 8 15.83 4.18 21.48
N LEU A 9 16.47 3.06 21.13
CA LEU A 9 17.73 2.65 21.74
C LEU A 9 18.88 3.59 21.40
N GLU A 10 19.01 4.01 20.14
CA GLU A 10 20.05 4.93 19.69
C GLU A 10 19.91 6.31 20.37
N ASP A 11 18.70 6.87 20.42
CA ASP A 11 18.40 8.13 21.11
C ASP A 11 18.74 8.02 22.61
N PHE A 12 18.42 6.89 23.24
CA PHE A 12 18.77 6.66 24.64
C PHE A 12 20.28 6.53 24.86
N MET A 13 21.02 5.90 23.94
CA MET A 13 22.49 5.84 24.00
C MET A 13 23.12 7.24 23.92
N GLU A 14 22.57 8.15 23.11
CA GLU A 14 23.05 9.54 23.08
C GLU A 14 22.84 10.27 24.42
N LEU A 15 21.68 10.06 25.06
CA LEU A 15 21.41 10.59 26.39
C LEU A 15 22.35 10.00 27.45
N LEU A 16 22.63 8.69 27.37
CA LEU A 16 23.52 8.02 28.31
C LEU A 16 24.97 8.55 28.20
N GLU A 17 25.44 8.86 26.99
CA GLU A 17 26.75 9.49 26.80
C GLU A 17 26.83 10.86 27.48
N GLN A 18 25.80 11.70 27.32
CA GLN A 18 25.72 13.01 27.97
C GLN A 18 25.71 12.90 29.48
N ALA A 19 24.93 11.95 30.02
CA ALA A 19 24.84 11.71 31.46
C ALA A 19 26.21 11.33 32.07
N GLN A 20 27.06 10.58 31.35
CA GLN A 20 28.40 10.24 31.82
C GLN A 20 29.33 11.45 31.96
N ASP A 21 29.23 12.41 31.03
CA ASP A 21 29.97 13.67 31.12
C ASP A 21 29.48 14.51 32.31
N GLU A 22 28.17 14.52 32.58
CA GLU A 22 27.59 15.20 33.75
C GLU A 22 27.99 14.54 35.08
N ILE A 23 28.00 13.21 35.16
CA ILE A 23 28.46 12.46 36.34
C ILE A 23 29.90 12.85 36.68
N LYS A 24 30.78 12.86 35.67
CA LYS A 24 32.18 13.27 35.86
C LYS A 24 32.26 14.69 36.45
N ASN A 25 31.55 15.64 35.84
CA ASN A 25 31.53 17.03 36.30
C ASN A 25 30.98 17.17 37.73
N ALA A 26 29.94 16.41 38.08
CA ALA A 26 29.36 16.41 39.42
C ALA A 26 30.35 15.89 40.47
N ILE A 27 31.09 14.81 40.17
CA ILE A 27 32.11 14.26 41.07
C ILE A 27 33.27 15.25 41.24
N GLU A 28 33.77 15.86 40.15
CA GLU A 28 34.85 16.85 40.20
C GLU A 28 34.47 18.09 41.03
N GLN A 29 33.21 18.51 40.94
CA GLN A 29 32.64 19.62 41.71
C GLN A 29 32.22 19.22 43.14
N LYS A 30 32.47 17.97 43.55
CA LYS A 30 32.07 17.39 44.85
C LYS A 30 30.56 17.45 45.13
N LYS A 31 29.73 17.51 44.08
CA LYS A 31 28.26 17.42 44.16
C LYS A 31 27.84 15.95 44.16
N ILE A 32 28.21 15.24 45.23
CA ILE A 32 28.10 13.77 45.29
C ILE A 32 26.65 13.30 45.16
N GLU A 33 25.69 13.95 45.82
CA GLU A 33 24.27 13.59 45.70
C GLU A 33 23.77 13.65 44.24
N ASN A 34 24.19 14.66 43.47
CA ASN A 34 23.83 14.76 42.06
C ASN A 34 24.45 13.62 41.24
N ALA A 35 25.71 13.25 41.52
CA ALA A 35 26.37 12.15 40.84
C ALA A 35 25.67 10.81 41.14
N LEU A 36 25.30 10.57 42.41
CA LEU A 36 24.56 9.37 42.82
C LEU A 36 23.21 9.29 42.12
N ARG A 37 22.46 10.40 42.05
CA ARG A 37 21.17 10.46 41.33
C ARG A 37 21.34 10.13 39.85
N LEU A 38 22.30 10.76 39.16
CA LEU A 38 22.56 10.50 37.74
C LEU A 38 23.00 9.06 37.48
N LEU A 39 23.77 8.45 38.38
CA LEU A 39 24.13 7.03 38.30
C LEU A 39 22.89 6.14 38.44
N GLY A 40 21.98 6.45 39.37
CA GLY A 40 20.69 5.77 39.49
C GLY A 40 19.86 5.87 38.21
N ASP A 41 19.70 7.09 37.68
CA ASP A 41 18.98 7.35 36.42
C ASP A 41 19.60 6.56 35.24
N CYS A 42 20.95 6.49 35.18
CA CYS A 42 21.66 5.69 34.18
C CYS A 42 21.39 4.18 34.32
N GLN A 43 21.31 3.67 35.54
CA GLN A 43 21.05 2.26 35.80
C GLN A 43 19.61 1.88 35.41
N GLU A 44 18.62 2.67 35.82
CA GLU A 44 17.21 2.45 35.46
C GLU A 44 17.00 2.49 33.94
N GLY A 45 17.65 3.43 33.27
CA GLY A 45 17.62 3.53 31.82
C GLY A 45 18.30 2.34 31.13
N ALA A 46 19.46 1.89 31.62
CA ALA A 46 20.13 0.70 31.10
C ALA A 46 19.29 -0.57 31.26
N ILE A 47 18.61 -0.74 32.41
CA ILE A 47 17.66 -1.84 32.63
C ILE A 47 16.50 -1.77 31.62
N SER A 48 15.96 -0.58 31.37
CA SER A 48 14.89 -0.39 30.39
C SER A 48 15.32 -0.77 28.97
N VAL A 49 16.56 -0.45 28.58
CA VAL A 49 17.17 -0.90 27.32
C VAL A 49 17.34 -2.41 27.27
N GLY A 50 17.87 -3.00 28.34
CA GLY A 50 18.02 -4.46 28.46
C GLY A 50 16.71 -5.18 28.25
N ASN A 51 15.66 -4.78 28.97
CA ASN A 51 14.31 -5.36 28.85
C ASN A 51 13.73 -5.22 27.43
N LEU A 52 14.00 -4.12 26.73
CA LEU A 52 13.54 -3.93 25.35
C LEU A 52 14.29 -4.86 24.38
N ILE A 53 15.61 -5.00 24.53
CA ILE A 53 16.42 -5.91 23.73
C ILE A 53 16.00 -7.36 23.99
N GLU A 54 15.86 -7.76 25.24
CA GLU A 54 15.42 -9.10 25.62
C GLU A 54 14.06 -9.46 25.00
N LYS A 55 13.09 -8.52 25.07
CA LYS A 55 11.76 -8.71 24.48
C LYS A 55 11.79 -8.85 22.95
N THR A 56 12.78 -8.27 22.27
CA THR A 56 12.80 -8.16 20.79
C THR A 56 13.79 -9.12 20.12
N GLU A 57 14.93 -9.37 20.75
CA GLU A 57 16.02 -10.21 20.25
C GLU A 57 16.16 -11.52 21.05
N GLY A 58 15.54 -11.63 22.23
CA GLY A 58 15.65 -12.76 23.14
C GLY A 58 16.70 -12.57 24.25
N GLU A 59 16.64 -13.43 25.27
CA GLU A 59 17.54 -13.42 26.44
C GLU A 59 19.01 -13.68 26.07
N ASP A 60 19.27 -14.46 25.01
CA ASP A 60 20.62 -14.84 24.58
C ASP A 60 21.35 -13.73 23.79
N ALA A 61 20.76 -12.55 23.62
CA ALA A 61 21.37 -11.46 22.88
C ALA A 61 22.64 -10.94 23.59
N ALA A 62 23.76 -10.86 22.86
CA ALA A 62 25.06 -10.45 23.42
C ALA A 62 25.05 -9.07 24.11
N ALA A 63 24.14 -8.18 23.69
CA ALA A 63 23.95 -6.88 24.32
C ALA A 63 23.45 -6.97 25.77
N ILE A 64 22.72 -8.03 26.15
CA ILE A 64 22.18 -8.21 27.51
C ILE A 64 23.32 -8.30 28.52
N GLN A 65 24.30 -9.17 28.28
CA GLN A 65 25.46 -9.29 29.17
C GLN A 65 26.23 -7.98 29.31
N LEU A 66 26.40 -7.21 28.22
CA LEU A 66 27.08 -5.92 28.25
C LEU A 66 26.33 -4.89 29.10
N ILE A 67 24.99 -4.93 29.08
CA ILE A 67 24.13 -4.05 29.86
C ILE A 67 24.16 -4.44 31.34
N GLU A 68 24.12 -5.73 31.65
CA GLU A 68 24.27 -6.23 33.03
C GLU A 68 25.63 -5.83 33.63
N ASP A 69 26.72 -6.02 32.88
CA ASP A 69 28.06 -5.58 33.27
C ASP A 69 28.13 -4.07 33.54
N TYR A 70 27.39 -3.27 32.75
CA TYR A 70 27.28 -1.83 32.97
C TYR A 70 26.48 -1.49 34.23
N CYS A 71 25.34 -2.14 34.45
CA CYS A 71 24.52 -1.95 35.65
C CYS A 71 25.30 -2.27 36.92
N GLU A 72 26.07 -3.36 36.92
CA GLU A 72 26.96 -3.73 38.02
C GLU A 72 28.09 -2.70 38.21
N LEU A 73 28.71 -2.25 37.12
CA LEU A 73 29.72 -1.19 37.18
C LEU A 73 29.18 0.10 37.81
N VAL A 74 27.97 0.52 37.39
CA VAL A 74 27.28 1.70 37.92
C VAL A 74 26.98 1.54 39.42
N TYR A 75 26.48 0.38 39.84
CA TYR A 75 26.23 0.07 41.25
C TYR A 75 27.50 0.16 42.10
N GLN A 76 28.59 -0.47 41.66
CA GLN A 76 29.87 -0.42 42.38
C GLN A 76 30.45 1.00 42.47
N ILE A 77 30.22 1.85 41.45
CA ILE A 77 30.62 3.25 41.48
C ILE A 77 29.76 4.02 42.47
N HIS A 78 28.45 3.78 42.47
CA HIS A 78 27.50 4.39 43.40
C HIS A 78 27.88 4.09 44.85
N GLU A 79 28.09 2.82 45.22
CA GLU A 79 28.50 2.44 46.59
C GLU A 79 29.80 3.12 47.02
N LYS A 80 30.84 3.09 46.17
CA LYS A 80 32.13 3.74 46.47
C LYS A 80 31.98 5.23 46.73
N LEU A 81 31.13 5.92 45.96
CA LEU A 81 30.83 7.34 46.13
C LEU A 81 30.08 7.60 47.44
N SER A 82 29.11 6.75 47.78
CA SER A 82 28.34 6.85 49.03
C SER A 82 29.19 6.62 50.27
N GLU A 83 30.15 5.70 50.23
CA GLU A 83 31.08 5.39 51.32
C GLU A 83 32.17 6.46 51.52
N GLY A 84 32.25 7.47 50.64
CA GLY A 84 33.27 8.52 50.71
C GLY A 84 34.69 8.00 50.45
N ALA A 85 34.83 6.88 49.73
CA ALA A 85 36.12 6.31 49.39
C ALA A 85 36.95 7.28 48.54
N GLY A 86 38.28 7.19 48.63
CA GLY A 86 39.19 7.96 47.78
C GLY A 86 39.04 7.56 46.31
N ILE A 87 38.32 8.36 45.53
CA ILE A 87 37.92 8.01 44.17
C ILE A 87 38.79 8.70 43.12
N ASN A 88 39.29 7.91 42.17
CA ASN A 88 39.92 8.42 40.97
C ASN A 88 38.85 8.69 39.89
N VAL A 89 38.42 9.95 39.78
CA VAL A 89 37.35 10.38 38.86
C VAL A 89 37.67 10.03 37.42
N THR A 90 38.92 10.24 36.99
CA THR A 90 39.37 9.92 35.63
C THR A 90 39.25 8.42 35.33
N LYS A 91 39.56 7.55 36.31
CA LYS A 91 39.42 6.10 36.17
C LYS A 91 37.94 5.70 36.05
N ILE A 92 37.06 6.26 36.88
CA ILE A 92 35.62 6.00 36.82
C ILE A 92 35.04 6.39 35.46
N TYR A 93 35.32 7.62 35.04
CA TYR A 93 34.84 8.12 33.76
C TYR A 93 35.32 7.25 32.59
N LYS A 94 36.59 6.82 32.61
CA LYS A 94 37.14 5.92 31.59
C LYS A 94 36.41 4.58 31.56
N LEU A 95 36.08 3.99 32.71
CA LEU A 95 35.37 2.71 32.80
C LEU A 95 33.94 2.83 32.26
N LEU A 96 33.22 3.88 32.65
CA LEU A 96 31.86 4.15 32.15
C LEU A 96 31.83 4.35 30.63
N ARG A 97 32.74 5.18 30.10
CA ARG A 97 32.92 5.39 28.65
C ARG A 97 33.21 4.09 27.92
N GLN A 98 34.13 3.26 28.45
CA GLN A 98 34.49 1.98 27.83
C GLN A 98 33.31 1.01 27.78
N SER A 99 32.54 0.92 28.86
CA SER A 99 31.35 0.06 28.89
C SER A 99 30.27 0.56 27.93
N PHE A 100 30.02 1.87 27.92
CA PHE A 100 29.11 2.51 26.97
C PHE A 100 29.49 2.24 25.51
N PHE A 101 30.76 2.41 25.13
CA PHE A 101 31.16 2.17 23.75
C PHE A 101 30.95 0.72 23.31
N LYS A 102 31.11 -0.25 24.21
CA LYS A 102 30.82 -1.66 23.89
C LYS A 102 29.33 -1.87 23.65
N ILE A 103 28.47 -1.37 24.54
CA ILE A 103 27.01 -1.46 24.40
C ILE A 103 26.56 -0.78 23.11
N ASN A 104 26.97 0.47 22.89
CA ASN A 104 26.58 1.25 21.72
C ASN A 104 27.08 0.60 20.41
N HIS A 105 28.29 0.03 20.41
CA HIS A 105 28.79 -0.72 19.26
C HIS A 105 27.91 -1.95 18.98
N GLU A 106 27.57 -2.73 20.01
CA GLU A 106 26.73 -3.92 19.87
C GLU A 106 25.34 -3.56 19.32
N ILE A 107 24.68 -2.55 19.90
CA ILE A 107 23.35 -2.09 19.46
C ILE A 107 23.39 -1.59 18.01
N ARG A 108 24.38 -0.78 17.65
CA ARG A 108 24.45 -0.19 16.30
C ARG A 108 24.75 -1.22 15.23
N HIS A 109 25.72 -2.10 15.47
CA HIS A 109 26.31 -2.93 14.44
C HIS A 109 25.81 -4.38 14.41
N ASN A 110 25.37 -4.92 15.53
CA ASN A 110 25.01 -6.35 15.63
C ASN A 110 23.50 -6.58 15.79
N ILE A 111 22.75 -5.62 16.34
CA ILE A 111 21.28 -5.68 16.34
C ILE A 111 20.75 -5.21 14.97
N LYS A 112 20.22 -6.14 14.18
CA LYS A 112 19.63 -5.84 12.88
C LYS A 112 18.21 -5.30 13.00
N VAL A 113 17.89 -4.36 12.12
CA VAL A 113 16.50 -3.94 11.92
C VAL A 113 15.82 -4.97 11.05
N ARG A 114 14.69 -5.48 11.53
CA ARG A 114 13.76 -6.29 10.74
C ARG A 114 12.48 -5.48 10.59
N ARG A 115 12.20 -5.03 9.37
CA ARG A 115 11.09 -4.11 9.08
C ARG A 115 9.79 -4.87 8.98
N GLU A 116 8.73 -4.35 9.59
CA GLU A 116 7.39 -4.89 9.44
C GLU A 116 6.60 -4.02 8.46
N VAL A 117 6.20 -4.58 7.33
CA VAL A 117 5.49 -3.88 6.25
C VAL A 117 4.12 -4.50 6.05
N VAL A 118 3.08 -3.68 6.11
CA VAL A 118 1.69 -4.11 5.96
C VAL A 118 1.09 -3.57 4.67
N PHE A 119 0.46 -4.43 3.88
CA PHE A 119 -0.31 -4.06 2.69
C PHE A 119 -1.80 -4.24 2.98
N LEU A 120 -2.59 -3.18 2.77
CA LEU A 120 -4.04 -3.16 3.05
C LEU A 120 -4.88 -3.04 1.76
N PRO A 121 -4.91 -4.07 0.90
CA PRO A 121 -5.77 -4.05 -0.26
C PRO A 121 -7.23 -4.30 0.14
N TYR A 122 -8.19 -3.58 -0.45
CA TYR A 122 -9.62 -3.76 -0.13
C TYR A 122 -10.39 -4.58 -1.18
N LYS A 123 -9.85 -4.72 -2.40
CA LYS A 123 -10.48 -5.47 -3.49
C LYS A 123 -9.46 -6.34 -4.22
N ALA A 124 -9.74 -7.63 -4.39
CA ALA A 124 -8.82 -8.59 -5.01
C ALA A 124 -8.52 -8.23 -6.47
N SER A 125 -9.50 -7.66 -7.19
CA SER A 125 -9.32 -7.21 -8.58
C SER A 125 -8.39 -5.99 -8.75
N MET A 126 -7.90 -5.46 -7.65
CA MET A 126 -7.01 -4.29 -7.56
C MET A 126 -5.69 -4.65 -6.87
N TRP A 127 -5.44 -5.93 -6.60
CA TRP A 127 -4.22 -6.40 -5.93
C TRP A 127 -2.95 -6.12 -6.75
N ASP A 128 -3.06 -6.20 -8.07
CA ASP A 128 -2.01 -5.85 -9.04
C ASP A 128 -1.43 -4.44 -8.85
N SER A 129 -2.07 -3.55 -8.07
CA SER A 129 -1.55 -2.23 -7.74
C SER A 129 -0.56 -2.19 -6.57
N LEU A 130 -0.39 -3.29 -5.85
CA LEU A 130 0.55 -3.43 -4.73
C LEU A 130 1.49 -4.63 -4.90
N GLU A 131 1.17 -5.56 -5.81
CA GLU A 131 1.81 -6.86 -5.92
C GLU A 131 3.34 -6.79 -6.07
N SER A 132 3.87 -6.01 -7.02
CA SER A 132 5.33 -5.91 -7.22
C SER A 132 6.06 -5.28 -6.02
N VAL A 133 5.38 -4.37 -5.30
CA VAL A 133 5.93 -3.76 -4.07
C VAL A 133 5.94 -4.78 -2.94
N TRP A 134 4.88 -5.57 -2.80
CA TRP A 134 4.82 -6.65 -1.83
C TRP A 134 5.87 -7.72 -2.12
N GLN A 135 6.04 -8.15 -3.37
CA GLN A 135 7.06 -9.12 -3.76
C GLN A 135 8.47 -8.64 -3.38
N ALA A 136 8.79 -7.38 -3.67
CA ALA A 136 10.07 -6.81 -3.28
C ALA A 136 10.29 -6.76 -1.75
N ALA A 137 9.21 -6.63 -0.97
CA ALA A 137 9.26 -6.67 0.50
C ALA A 137 9.35 -8.11 1.04
N ASP A 138 8.71 -9.07 0.38
CA ASP A 138 8.72 -10.50 0.75
C ASP A 138 10.07 -11.16 0.42
N ASP A 139 10.73 -10.73 -0.65
CA ASP A 139 12.06 -11.18 -1.06
C ASP A 139 13.20 -10.65 -0.15
N ASP A 140 12.94 -9.64 0.70
CA ASP A 140 13.93 -9.06 1.61
C ASP A 140 14.00 -9.86 2.94
N PRO A 141 15.13 -10.51 3.26
CA PRO A 141 15.25 -11.34 4.47
C PRO A 141 15.15 -10.55 5.78
N ASP A 142 15.37 -9.23 5.73
CA ASP A 142 15.28 -8.30 6.86
C ASP A 142 13.91 -7.57 6.86
N CYS A 143 12.89 -8.14 6.19
CA CYS A 143 11.53 -7.63 6.13
C CYS A 143 10.49 -8.73 6.43
N ASP A 144 9.50 -8.40 7.26
CA ASP A 144 8.28 -9.17 7.47
C ASP A 144 7.14 -8.48 6.73
N ALA A 145 6.73 -9.02 5.59
CA ALA A 145 5.68 -8.48 4.75
C ALA A 145 4.34 -9.17 5.01
N PHE A 146 3.30 -8.40 5.34
CA PHE A 146 1.95 -8.90 5.60
C PHE A 146 0.96 -8.36 4.57
N VAL A 147 0.29 -9.26 3.85
CA VAL A 147 -0.87 -8.90 3.03
C VAL A 147 -2.13 -9.10 3.87
N ILE A 148 -2.82 -8.00 4.16
CA ILE A 148 -4.03 -8.00 4.99
C ILE A 148 -5.17 -7.42 4.15
N PRO A 149 -5.87 -8.24 3.37
CA PRO A 149 -7.10 -7.82 2.72
C PRO A 149 -8.07 -7.27 3.76
N ILE A 150 -8.58 -6.07 3.52
CA ILE A 150 -9.54 -5.40 4.40
C ILE A 150 -10.94 -5.45 3.79
N PRO A 151 -12.00 -5.52 4.60
CA PRO A 151 -13.35 -5.52 4.07
C PRO A 151 -13.74 -4.12 3.57
N TYR A 152 -14.83 -4.03 2.83
CA TYR A 152 -15.40 -2.76 2.37
C TYR A 152 -16.92 -2.83 2.27
N TYR A 153 -17.56 -1.68 2.38
CA TYR A 153 -19.00 -1.53 2.21
C TYR A 153 -19.31 -0.95 0.84
N ASP A 154 -20.39 -1.40 0.21
CA ASP A 154 -21.10 -0.59 -0.77
C ASP A 154 -21.73 0.63 -0.10
N ARG A 155 -21.91 1.71 -0.86
CA ARG A 155 -22.60 2.91 -0.40
C ARG A 155 -23.95 3.09 -1.06
N LYS A 156 -24.93 3.47 -0.25
CA LYS A 156 -26.25 3.91 -0.72
C LYS A 156 -26.17 5.32 -1.28
N SER A 157 -27.21 5.73 -1.99
CA SER A 157 -27.36 7.09 -2.51
C SER A 157 -27.33 8.18 -1.43
N ASP A 158 -27.68 7.85 -0.19
CA ASP A 158 -27.63 8.75 0.97
C ASP A 158 -26.26 8.75 1.69
N GLY A 159 -25.28 8.00 1.18
CA GLY A 159 -23.93 7.88 1.73
C GLY A 159 -23.77 6.87 2.88
N SER A 160 -24.86 6.27 3.36
CA SER A 160 -24.79 5.22 4.40
C SER A 160 -24.24 3.90 3.86
N PHE A 161 -23.70 3.07 4.76
CA PHE A 161 -23.19 1.74 4.40
C PHE A 161 -24.32 0.79 4.04
N ASP A 162 -24.05 -0.07 3.06
CA ASP A 162 -24.93 -1.15 2.63
C ASP A 162 -24.24 -2.52 2.84
N VAL A 163 -24.05 -3.30 1.77
CA VAL A 163 -23.48 -4.64 1.84
C VAL A 163 -21.99 -4.59 2.20
N LEU A 164 -21.59 -5.39 3.19
CA LEU A 164 -20.19 -5.64 3.53
C LEU A 164 -19.63 -6.75 2.64
N HIS A 165 -18.48 -6.49 2.05
CA HIS A 165 -17.72 -7.41 1.22
C HIS A 165 -16.38 -7.73 1.88
N TYR A 166 -15.97 -8.99 1.79
CA TYR A 166 -14.65 -9.44 2.23
C TYR A 166 -14.09 -10.45 1.23
N GLU A 167 -13.06 -10.05 0.48
CA GLU A 167 -12.54 -10.78 -0.68
C GLU A 167 -11.21 -11.52 -0.40
N ALA A 168 -10.89 -11.82 0.88
CA ALA A 168 -9.61 -12.43 1.24
C ALA A 168 -9.36 -13.79 0.57
N ASP A 169 -10.41 -14.57 0.33
CA ASP A 169 -10.31 -15.89 -0.32
C ASP A 169 -10.17 -15.81 -1.85
N LEU A 170 -10.15 -14.61 -2.43
CA LEU A 170 -10.01 -14.39 -3.87
C LEU A 170 -8.57 -14.02 -4.29
N TYR A 171 -7.63 -13.98 -3.34
CA TYR A 171 -6.24 -13.68 -3.63
C TYR A 171 -5.52 -14.90 -4.26
N PRO A 172 -4.48 -14.66 -5.08
CA PRO A 172 -3.72 -15.76 -5.66
C PRO A 172 -3.07 -16.65 -4.60
N ASP A 173 -3.00 -17.96 -4.85
CA ASP A 173 -2.46 -18.97 -3.91
C ASP A 173 -1.03 -18.69 -3.42
N TYR A 174 -0.23 -17.94 -4.18
CA TYR A 174 1.15 -17.57 -3.81
C TYR A 174 1.22 -16.37 -2.86
N VAL A 175 0.10 -15.70 -2.57
CA VAL A 175 0.04 -14.54 -1.68
C VAL A 175 -0.44 -15.01 -0.30
N PRO A 176 0.43 -15.07 0.72
CA PRO A 176 0.04 -15.43 2.07
C PRO A 176 -0.83 -14.31 2.68
N VAL A 177 -2.13 -14.58 2.81
CA VAL A 177 -3.10 -13.63 3.37
C VAL A 177 -3.20 -13.78 4.90
N THR A 178 -3.11 -12.65 5.60
CA THR A 178 -3.43 -12.53 7.03
C THR A 178 -4.83 -11.93 7.20
N LYS A 179 -5.67 -12.56 8.03
CA LYS A 179 -7.01 -12.01 8.33
C LYS A 179 -6.88 -10.70 9.12
N TYR A 180 -7.64 -9.67 8.73
CA TYR A 180 -7.56 -8.35 9.34
C TYR A 180 -7.89 -8.35 10.84
N GLU A 181 -8.73 -9.28 11.30
CA GLU A 181 -9.10 -9.45 12.72
C GLU A 181 -7.96 -10.02 13.58
N ASN A 182 -7.00 -10.69 12.94
CA ASN A 182 -5.88 -11.35 13.62
C ASN A 182 -4.64 -10.45 13.71
N TYR A 183 -4.67 -9.27 13.10
CA TYR A 183 -3.54 -8.35 13.10
C TYR A 183 -3.76 -7.22 14.11
N ASP A 184 -2.92 -7.21 15.14
CA ASP A 184 -2.96 -6.21 16.20
C ASP A 184 -2.14 -4.96 15.83
N PHE A 185 -2.78 -3.98 15.20
CA PHE A 185 -2.12 -2.72 14.81
C PHE A 185 -1.57 -1.92 16.00
N GLU A 186 -2.23 -1.98 17.17
CA GLU A 186 -1.87 -1.18 18.34
C GLU A 186 -0.55 -1.64 18.96
N ASN A 187 -0.38 -2.96 19.10
CA ASN A 187 0.81 -3.55 19.68
C ASN A 187 1.91 -3.80 18.64
N ARG A 188 1.55 -4.11 17.40
CA ARG A 188 2.54 -4.37 16.35
C ARG A 188 3.14 -3.09 15.78
N LYS A 189 2.38 -2.01 15.59
CA LYS A 189 2.91 -0.73 15.07
C LYS A 189 3.88 -0.92 13.88
N PRO A 190 3.39 -1.41 12.72
CA PRO A 190 4.25 -1.71 11.58
C PRO A 190 5.08 -0.50 11.16
N ASP A 191 6.32 -0.74 10.71
CA ASP A 191 7.23 0.30 10.22
C ASP A 191 6.64 1.03 9.00
N MET A 192 5.89 0.32 8.15
CA MET A 192 5.21 0.90 6.99
C MET A 192 3.84 0.28 6.76
N ILE A 193 2.87 1.11 6.33
CA ILE A 193 1.56 0.64 5.86
C ILE A 193 1.33 1.14 4.43
N PHE A 194 1.04 0.23 3.51
CA PHE A 194 0.66 0.51 2.14
C PHE A 194 -0.87 0.44 1.99
N ILE A 195 -1.46 1.52 1.47
CA ILE A 195 -2.87 1.60 1.10
C ILE A 195 -2.99 1.87 -0.40
N HIS A 196 -4.06 1.38 -1.02
CA HIS A 196 -4.38 1.70 -2.40
C HIS A 196 -5.74 2.39 -2.62
N SER A 197 -6.60 2.44 -1.59
CA SER A 197 -7.85 3.19 -1.59
C SER A 197 -7.67 4.50 -0.85
N PRO A 198 -7.72 5.66 -1.52
CA PRO A 198 -7.37 6.94 -0.90
C PRO A 198 -8.58 7.72 -0.36
N TYR A 199 -9.79 7.19 -0.43
CA TYR A 199 -10.98 8.03 -0.32
C TYR A 199 -11.54 8.18 1.10
N ASP A 200 -11.09 7.36 2.06
CA ASP A 200 -11.70 7.26 3.39
C ASP A 200 -13.24 7.22 3.30
N ASP A 201 -13.94 8.21 3.87
CA ASP A 201 -15.39 8.39 3.86
C ASP A 201 -15.93 9.25 2.71
N CYS A 202 -15.10 9.66 1.76
CA CYS A 202 -15.44 10.61 0.70
C CYS A 202 -15.86 9.95 -0.63
N ASN A 203 -15.72 8.63 -0.77
CA ASN A 203 -16.16 7.94 -1.99
C ASN A 203 -17.68 7.77 -2.03
N TYR A 204 -18.27 7.85 -3.22
CA TYR A 204 -19.72 7.68 -3.42
C TYR A 204 -20.14 6.21 -3.58
N VAL A 205 -19.20 5.33 -3.95
CA VAL A 205 -19.53 3.96 -4.37
C VAL A 205 -19.20 2.92 -3.30
N THR A 206 -18.01 3.01 -2.69
CA THR A 206 -17.56 2.06 -1.66
C THR A 206 -16.81 2.75 -0.55
N SER A 207 -16.76 2.18 0.66
CA SER A 207 -15.99 2.70 1.79
C SER A 207 -15.36 1.55 2.55
N VAL A 208 -14.08 1.68 2.92
CA VAL A 208 -13.48 0.79 3.91
C VAL A 208 -14.06 1.09 5.30
N PRO A 209 -14.00 0.16 6.28
CA PRO A 209 -14.36 0.46 7.66
C PRO A 209 -13.57 1.67 8.20
N PRO A 210 -14.17 2.54 9.04
CA PRO A 210 -13.50 3.72 9.55
C PRO A 210 -12.16 3.47 10.22
N PHE A 211 -11.96 2.29 10.84
CA PHE A 211 -10.67 1.88 11.39
C PHE A 211 -9.52 1.97 10.37
N PHE A 212 -9.78 1.62 9.10
CA PHE A 212 -8.81 1.62 8.01
C PHE A 212 -8.74 2.94 7.23
N TYR A 213 -9.41 4.01 7.69
CA TYR A 213 -9.22 5.33 7.10
C TYR A 213 -7.78 5.79 7.27
N SER A 214 -7.24 6.41 6.22
CA SER A 214 -5.86 6.88 6.18
C SER A 214 -5.52 7.75 7.38
N LYS A 215 -6.42 8.64 7.83
CA LYS A 215 -6.25 9.46 9.03
C LYS A 215 -6.07 8.66 10.34
N ASN A 216 -6.66 7.47 10.40
CA ASN A 216 -6.57 6.60 11.57
C ASN A 216 -5.33 5.70 11.50
N LEU A 217 -5.01 5.17 10.31
CA LEU A 217 -3.85 4.30 10.08
C LEU A 217 -2.52 4.96 10.44
N LYS A 218 -2.37 6.28 10.21
CA LYS A 218 -1.17 7.04 10.62
C LYS A 218 -0.83 6.94 12.11
N ARG A 219 -1.78 6.56 12.96
CA ARG A 219 -1.54 6.42 14.41
C ARG A 219 -0.77 5.14 14.75
N PHE A 220 -0.70 4.20 13.80
CA PHE A 220 -0.09 2.88 13.99
C PHE A 220 1.23 2.71 13.23
N THR A 221 1.65 3.69 12.43
CA THR A 221 2.87 3.59 11.62
C THR A 221 3.56 4.94 11.48
N ASP A 222 4.89 4.92 11.40
CA ASP A 222 5.68 6.12 11.11
C ASP A 222 5.71 6.44 9.60
N CYS A 223 5.27 5.49 8.75
CA CYS A 223 5.26 5.68 7.30
C CYS A 223 4.03 5.04 6.64
N LEU A 224 3.00 5.86 6.41
CA LEU A 224 1.86 5.50 5.57
C LEU A 224 2.17 5.82 4.10
N VAL A 225 2.04 4.84 3.21
CA VAL A 225 2.31 4.97 1.78
C VAL A 225 1.04 4.73 0.98
N TYR A 226 0.70 5.65 0.09
CA TYR A 226 -0.41 5.49 -0.84
C TYR A 226 0.09 5.16 -2.25
N VAL A 227 -0.45 4.09 -2.84
CA VAL A 227 -0.21 3.68 -4.23
C VAL A 227 -1.56 3.53 -4.95
N PRO A 228 -1.89 4.35 -5.97
CA PRO A 228 -3.19 4.28 -6.64
C PRO A 228 -3.50 2.90 -7.24
N TYR A 229 -4.73 2.41 -7.04
CA TYR A 229 -5.20 1.17 -7.67
C TYR A 229 -5.51 1.29 -9.17
N PHE A 230 -5.35 2.48 -9.74
CA PHE A 230 -5.68 2.81 -11.11
C PHE A 230 -4.51 3.49 -11.83
N ILE A 231 -4.60 3.54 -13.16
CA ILE A 231 -3.68 4.29 -14.03
C ILE A 231 -4.52 5.26 -14.87
N LEU A 232 -3.99 6.46 -15.10
CA LEU A 232 -4.57 7.46 -15.97
C LEU A 232 -3.81 7.55 -17.29
N SER A 233 -4.44 8.15 -18.30
CA SER A 233 -3.69 8.58 -19.48
C SER A 233 -2.58 9.52 -19.05
N GLU A 234 -1.43 9.42 -19.70
CA GLU A 234 -0.34 10.35 -19.43
C GLU A 234 -0.78 11.78 -19.80
N ILE A 235 -0.68 12.70 -18.85
CA ILE A 235 -1.09 14.09 -19.01
C ILE A 235 0.17 14.94 -19.10
N ASP A 236 0.24 15.79 -20.12
CA ASP A 236 1.26 16.84 -20.18
C ASP A 236 1.01 17.83 -19.02
N PRO A 237 1.98 18.03 -18.09
CA PRO A 237 1.83 18.94 -16.97
C PRO A 237 1.51 20.39 -17.37
N GLU A 238 1.82 20.79 -18.60
CA GLU A 238 1.52 22.12 -19.13
C GLU A 238 0.08 22.23 -19.68
N ASN A 239 -0.61 21.11 -19.87
CA ASN A 239 -2.00 21.10 -20.31
C ASN A 239 -2.96 21.34 -19.14
N GLN A 240 -3.14 22.62 -18.79
CA GLN A 240 -3.98 23.04 -17.66
C GLN A 240 -5.40 22.47 -17.69
N ARG A 241 -5.98 22.24 -18.87
CA ARG A 241 -7.34 21.68 -18.97
C ARG A 241 -7.39 20.24 -18.49
N GLU A 242 -6.42 19.42 -18.89
CA GLU A 242 -6.35 18.01 -18.48
C GLU A 242 -5.93 17.89 -17.02
N VAL A 243 -4.96 18.70 -16.59
CA VAL A 243 -4.57 18.82 -15.17
C VAL A 243 -5.78 19.11 -14.29
N LYS A 244 -6.59 20.11 -14.66
CA LYS A 244 -7.82 20.46 -13.93
C LYS A 244 -8.81 19.30 -13.84
N GLY A 245 -8.90 18.50 -14.91
CA GLY A 245 -9.75 17.31 -14.94
C GLY A 245 -9.37 16.24 -13.92
N MET A 246 -8.12 16.19 -13.47
CA MET A 246 -7.62 15.18 -12.54
C MET A 246 -7.35 15.69 -11.12
N GLU A 247 -7.53 16.99 -10.84
CA GLU A 247 -7.30 17.60 -9.51
C GLU A 247 -7.97 16.84 -8.36
N HIS A 248 -9.17 16.33 -8.61
CA HIS A 248 -9.95 15.57 -7.62
C HIS A 248 -9.27 14.26 -7.18
N PHE A 249 -8.31 13.72 -7.95
CA PHE A 249 -7.48 12.58 -7.53
C PHE A 249 -6.27 13.00 -6.69
N CYS A 250 -5.86 14.26 -6.76
CA CYS A 250 -4.72 14.80 -6.02
C CYS A 250 -5.10 15.16 -4.58
N THR A 251 -6.35 15.55 -4.33
CA THR A 251 -6.76 16.17 -3.05
C THR A 251 -7.56 15.23 -2.13
N VAL A 252 -7.57 13.93 -2.43
CA VAL A 252 -8.25 12.90 -1.64
C VAL A 252 -7.55 12.66 -0.28
N PRO A 253 -8.29 12.19 0.76
CA PRO A 253 -7.75 12.00 2.11
C PRO A 253 -6.46 11.18 2.16
N GLY A 254 -6.37 10.07 1.42
CA GLY A 254 -5.19 9.21 1.38
C GLY A 254 -3.95 9.92 0.85
N VAL A 255 -4.09 10.81 -0.13
CA VAL A 255 -2.97 11.66 -0.61
C VAL A 255 -2.59 12.68 0.45
N MET A 256 -3.56 13.29 1.12
CA MET A 256 -3.28 14.29 2.16
C MET A 256 -2.63 13.68 3.40
N ASN A 257 -3.08 12.51 3.82
CA ASN A 257 -2.66 11.84 5.03
C ASN A 257 -1.37 11.02 4.85
N ALA A 258 -1.15 10.33 3.73
CA ALA A 258 0.05 9.50 3.56
C ALA A 258 1.36 10.29 3.74
N ASP A 259 2.41 9.64 4.21
CA ASP A 259 3.74 10.23 4.32
C ASP A 259 4.47 10.18 2.98
N LYS A 260 4.18 9.16 2.15
CA LYS A 260 4.62 9.06 0.75
C LYS A 260 3.47 8.67 -0.18
N VAL A 261 3.51 9.17 -1.42
CA VAL A 261 2.55 8.83 -2.48
C VAL A 261 3.33 8.44 -3.72
N VAL A 262 3.07 7.24 -4.26
CA VAL A 262 3.74 6.75 -5.46
C VAL A 262 2.78 6.84 -6.65
N VAL A 263 3.14 7.62 -7.67
CA VAL A 263 2.36 7.82 -8.89
C VAL A 263 3.09 7.28 -10.12
N GLN A 264 2.33 7.05 -11.20
CA GLN A 264 2.75 6.28 -12.37
C GLN A 264 3.93 6.86 -13.19
N SER A 265 4.30 8.12 -12.98
CA SER A 265 5.33 8.81 -13.78
C SER A 265 5.82 10.10 -13.13
N GLU A 266 6.93 10.64 -13.65
CA GLU A 266 7.44 11.96 -13.26
C GLU A 266 6.52 13.11 -13.68
N ASP A 267 5.80 13.00 -14.81
CA ASP A 267 4.86 14.05 -15.21
C ASP A 267 3.64 14.07 -14.29
N MET A 268 3.12 12.90 -13.91
CA MET A 268 2.09 12.79 -12.88
C MET A 268 2.59 13.31 -11.52
N ARG A 269 3.85 13.05 -11.15
CA ARG A 269 4.45 13.64 -9.94
C ARG A 269 4.42 15.17 -10.00
N LYS A 270 4.84 15.78 -11.11
CA LYS A 270 4.79 17.25 -11.27
C LYS A 270 3.36 17.78 -11.14
N ILE A 271 2.38 17.10 -11.75
CA ILE A 271 0.97 17.50 -11.66
C ILE A 271 0.48 17.48 -10.21
N TYR A 272 0.70 16.38 -9.49
CA TYR A 272 0.33 16.25 -8.08
C TYR A 272 0.98 17.35 -7.24
N VAL A 273 2.29 17.59 -7.41
CA VAL A 273 3.02 18.65 -6.69
C VAL A 273 2.42 20.02 -6.99
N ASN A 274 2.12 20.33 -8.26
CA ASN A 274 1.57 21.62 -8.66
C ASN A 274 0.18 21.84 -8.06
N VAL A 275 -0.74 20.86 -8.21
CA VAL A 275 -2.11 20.94 -7.69
C VAL A 275 -2.12 21.07 -6.17
N LEU A 276 -1.29 20.29 -5.46
CA LEU A 276 -1.22 20.33 -4.00
C LEU A 276 -0.58 21.63 -3.49
N THR A 277 0.42 22.15 -4.20
CA THR A 277 1.03 23.46 -3.88
C THR A 277 0.01 24.59 -4.07
N GLU A 278 -0.79 24.55 -5.12
CA GLU A 278 -1.85 25.54 -5.34
C GLU A 278 -2.93 25.47 -4.24
N ALA A 279 -3.34 24.26 -3.86
CA ALA A 279 -4.34 24.06 -2.81
C ALA A 279 -3.85 24.42 -1.39
N ALA A 280 -2.58 24.19 -1.07
CA ALA A 280 -2.02 24.38 0.27
C ALA A 280 -1.16 25.65 0.44
N GLY A 281 -0.87 26.38 -0.64
CA GLY A 281 -0.04 27.58 -0.65
C GLY A 281 1.41 27.32 -1.11
N THR A 282 2.04 28.33 -1.72
CA THR A 282 3.33 28.20 -2.44
C THR A 282 4.48 27.69 -1.58
N ASP A 283 4.50 28.03 -0.29
CA ASP A 283 5.58 27.65 0.63
C ASP A 283 5.58 26.14 0.94
N SER A 284 4.50 25.42 0.59
CA SER A 284 4.36 23.98 0.80
C SER A 284 5.04 23.12 -0.28
N ARG A 285 5.52 23.71 -1.38
CA ARG A 285 6.07 22.97 -2.54
C ARG A 285 7.12 21.92 -2.16
N LYS A 286 8.11 22.29 -1.33
CA LYS A 286 9.20 21.39 -0.93
C LYS A 286 8.68 20.15 -0.19
N TYR A 287 7.64 20.31 0.62
CA TYR A 287 6.99 19.20 1.32
C TYR A 287 6.33 18.24 0.32
N TRP A 288 5.61 18.76 -0.67
CA TRP A 288 5.00 17.93 -1.71
C TRP A 288 6.02 17.25 -2.62
N GLU A 289 7.13 17.91 -2.94
CA GLU A 289 8.20 17.33 -3.76
C GLU A 289 8.91 16.15 -3.09
N ASP A 290 9.02 16.15 -1.75
CA ASP A 290 9.53 15.02 -0.97
C ASP A 290 8.48 13.90 -0.85
N LYS A 291 7.21 14.27 -0.70
CA LYS A 291 6.11 13.34 -0.46
C LYS A 291 5.67 12.56 -1.71
N ILE A 292 5.60 13.21 -2.87
CA ILE A 292 5.10 12.61 -4.11
C ILE A 292 6.27 12.04 -4.93
N LEU A 293 6.18 10.77 -5.32
CA LEU A 293 7.22 10.01 -6.01
C LEU A 293 6.70 9.47 -7.36
N GLY A 294 7.42 9.73 -8.46
CA GLY A 294 7.02 9.37 -9.83
C GLY A 294 7.61 8.04 -10.31
N LEU A 295 7.49 6.99 -9.50
CA LEU A 295 8.29 5.76 -9.65
C LEU A 295 7.70 4.71 -10.61
N GLY A 296 6.49 4.91 -11.12
CA GLY A 296 5.80 3.90 -11.92
C GLY A 296 4.55 3.35 -11.23
N SER A 297 3.98 2.28 -11.79
CA SER A 297 2.79 1.63 -11.26
C SER A 297 2.96 0.11 -11.27
N PRO A 298 2.70 -0.58 -10.14
CA PRO A 298 2.73 -2.04 -10.08
C PRO A 298 1.83 -2.74 -11.09
N LYS A 299 0.75 -2.08 -11.54
CA LYS A 299 -0.12 -2.61 -12.60
C LYS A 299 0.60 -2.69 -13.95
N ILE A 300 1.54 -1.78 -14.22
CA ILE A 300 2.41 -1.85 -15.42
C ILE A 300 3.43 -2.98 -15.25
N ASP A 301 4.03 -3.11 -14.06
CA ASP A 301 4.97 -4.20 -13.76
C ASP A 301 4.29 -5.56 -13.99
N LYS A 302 3.05 -5.70 -13.51
CA LYS A 302 2.26 -6.92 -13.64
C LYS A 302 2.00 -7.29 -15.09
N ILE A 303 1.48 -6.36 -15.90
CA ILE A 303 1.13 -6.66 -17.29
C ILE A 303 2.38 -6.94 -18.14
N LEU A 304 3.50 -6.26 -17.89
CA LEU A 304 4.75 -6.46 -18.63
C LEU A 304 5.51 -7.71 -18.16
N GLY A 305 5.38 -8.09 -16.90
CA GLY A 305 6.02 -9.27 -16.32
C GLY A 305 5.29 -10.59 -16.57
N THR A 306 4.00 -10.55 -16.91
CA THR A 306 3.18 -11.76 -17.10
C THR A 306 3.32 -12.31 -18.52
N LYS A 307 3.64 -13.60 -18.64
CA LYS A 307 3.70 -14.28 -19.95
C LYS A 307 2.36 -14.90 -20.33
N LYS A 308 2.03 -14.90 -21.62
CA LYS A 308 0.75 -15.42 -22.13
C LYS A 308 0.59 -16.93 -21.86
N GLU A 309 1.70 -17.67 -21.87
CA GLU A 309 1.75 -19.11 -21.65
C GLU A 309 1.42 -19.51 -20.21
N GLU A 310 1.61 -18.59 -19.25
CA GLU A 310 1.33 -18.81 -17.83
C GLU A 310 -0.15 -18.59 -17.49
N LEU A 311 -0.94 -18.06 -18.43
CA LEU A 311 -2.35 -17.73 -18.22
C LEU A 311 -3.21 -19.00 -18.16
N LYS A 312 -3.85 -19.20 -17.00
CA LYS A 312 -4.88 -20.22 -16.82
C LYS A 312 -6.16 -19.77 -17.54
N ILE A 313 -6.46 -20.44 -18.66
CA ILE A 313 -7.70 -20.25 -19.45
C ILE A 313 -8.73 -21.31 -19.04
N PRO A 314 -9.91 -20.92 -18.53
CA PRO A 314 -11.02 -21.83 -18.26
C PRO A 314 -11.43 -22.64 -19.50
N GLU A 315 -11.84 -23.89 -19.30
CA GLU A 315 -12.19 -24.78 -20.41
C GLU A 315 -13.37 -24.26 -21.24
N GLU A 316 -14.38 -23.67 -20.59
CA GLU A 316 -15.51 -23.04 -21.29
C GLU A 316 -15.07 -21.89 -22.20
N TRP A 317 -14.04 -21.13 -21.82
CA TRP A 317 -13.49 -20.07 -22.66
C TRP A 317 -12.72 -20.65 -23.85
N ARG A 318 -12.02 -21.78 -23.67
CA ARG A 318 -11.32 -22.45 -24.78
C ARG A 318 -12.27 -22.89 -25.89
N LYS A 319 -13.45 -23.41 -25.53
CA LYS A 319 -14.50 -23.79 -26.49
C LYS A 319 -14.99 -22.59 -27.32
N ILE A 320 -15.01 -21.39 -26.75
CA ILE A 320 -15.42 -20.16 -27.45
C ILE A 320 -14.30 -19.67 -28.37
N ILE A 321 -13.05 -19.75 -27.90
CA ILE A 321 -11.85 -19.23 -28.56
C ILE A 321 -11.39 -20.12 -29.73
N GLN A 322 -11.64 -21.42 -29.69
CA GLN A 322 -11.23 -22.37 -30.72
C GLN A 322 -12.35 -22.60 -31.75
N LYS A 323 -11.97 -22.74 -33.02
CA LYS A 323 -12.86 -23.17 -34.10
C LYS A 323 -12.88 -24.70 -34.20
N PRO A 324 -13.89 -25.31 -34.85
CA PRO A 324 -13.95 -26.76 -35.05
C PRO A 324 -12.75 -27.37 -35.78
N ASP A 325 -12.04 -26.58 -36.59
CA ASP A 325 -10.82 -26.99 -37.31
C ASP A 325 -9.54 -26.88 -36.46
N GLY A 326 -9.65 -26.50 -35.18
CA GLY A 326 -8.54 -26.31 -34.25
C GLY A 326 -7.85 -24.94 -34.35
N SER A 327 -8.23 -24.10 -35.31
CA SER A 327 -7.70 -22.73 -35.41
C SER A 327 -8.31 -21.82 -34.32
N ARG A 328 -7.60 -20.73 -33.98
CA ARG A 328 -8.01 -19.79 -32.95
C ARG A 328 -8.78 -18.61 -33.57
N LYS A 329 -9.96 -18.29 -33.02
CA LYS A 329 -10.72 -17.06 -33.33
C LYS A 329 -9.93 -15.82 -32.89
N LYS A 330 -10.19 -14.68 -33.55
CA LYS A 330 -9.71 -13.39 -33.04
C LYS A 330 -10.47 -13.05 -31.76
N ILE A 331 -9.77 -12.74 -30.69
CA ILE A 331 -10.37 -12.37 -29.40
C ILE A 331 -10.43 -10.85 -29.31
N ILE A 332 -11.63 -10.31 -29.12
CA ILE A 332 -11.83 -8.87 -28.94
C ILE A 332 -12.28 -8.62 -27.50
N LEU A 333 -11.43 -7.93 -26.74
CA LEU A 333 -11.77 -7.45 -25.40
C LEU A 333 -12.76 -6.31 -25.52
N TYR A 334 -13.98 -6.53 -25.04
CA TYR A 334 -14.96 -5.48 -24.83
C TYR A 334 -14.96 -5.03 -23.38
N ASN A 335 -14.50 -3.81 -23.14
CA ASN A 335 -14.46 -3.22 -21.80
C ASN A 335 -15.44 -2.06 -21.69
N THR A 336 -16.31 -2.13 -20.68
CA THR A 336 -17.31 -1.11 -20.36
C THR A 336 -16.97 -0.41 -19.05
N SER A 337 -16.89 0.92 -19.04
CA SER A 337 -16.45 1.72 -17.91
C SER A 337 -17.62 2.32 -17.12
N VAL A 338 -17.38 2.56 -15.83
CA VAL A 338 -18.32 3.29 -14.96
C VAL A 338 -18.57 4.71 -15.48
N SER A 339 -17.52 5.39 -15.96
CA SER A 339 -17.63 6.76 -16.46
C SER A 339 -18.55 6.86 -17.67
N ALA A 340 -18.45 5.93 -18.63
CA ALA A 340 -19.31 5.93 -19.81
C ALA A 340 -20.77 5.71 -19.42
N LEU A 341 -21.03 4.76 -18.52
CA LEU A 341 -22.38 4.49 -18.04
C LEU A 341 -22.99 5.68 -17.30
N LEU A 342 -22.24 6.33 -16.41
CA LEU A 342 -22.72 7.50 -15.67
C LEU A 342 -23.02 8.71 -16.58
N HIS A 343 -22.23 8.86 -17.65
CA HIS A 343 -22.33 9.97 -18.58
C HIS A 343 -23.48 9.77 -19.59
N TYR A 344 -23.57 8.60 -20.22
CA TYR A 344 -24.52 8.34 -21.31
C TYR A 344 -25.81 7.64 -20.87
N GLY A 345 -25.86 7.07 -19.66
CA GLY A 345 -27.07 6.46 -19.10
C GLY A 345 -27.68 5.37 -20.00
N GLU A 346 -28.96 5.52 -20.34
CA GLU A 346 -29.73 4.59 -21.17
C GLU A 346 -29.09 4.39 -22.56
N ALA A 347 -28.52 5.44 -23.16
CA ALA A 347 -27.85 5.36 -24.46
C ALA A 347 -26.66 4.40 -24.45
N MET A 348 -25.97 4.27 -23.30
CA MET A 348 -24.90 3.29 -23.14
C MET A 348 -25.43 1.86 -23.19
N LEU A 349 -26.60 1.59 -22.58
CA LEU A 349 -27.20 0.26 -22.59
C LEU A 349 -27.65 -0.13 -24.00
N GLU A 350 -28.24 0.80 -24.76
CA GLU A 350 -28.57 0.60 -26.18
C GLU A 350 -27.31 0.36 -27.02
N LYS A 351 -26.23 1.09 -26.74
CA LYS A 351 -24.94 0.84 -27.39
C LYS A 351 -24.43 -0.57 -27.11
N MET A 352 -24.47 -1.02 -25.87
CA MET A 352 -24.04 -2.38 -25.51
C MET A 352 -24.87 -3.45 -26.23
N LYS A 353 -26.20 -3.29 -26.31
CA LYS A 353 -27.08 -4.19 -27.07
C LYS A 353 -26.67 -4.25 -28.55
N SER A 354 -26.44 -3.10 -29.18
CA SER A 354 -25.98 -3.01 -30.57
C SER A 354 -24.65 -3.71 -30.79
N VAL A 355 -23.69 -3.54 -29.87
CA VAL A 355 -22.39 -4.21 -29.90
C VAL A 355 -22.57 -5.72 -29.80
N PHE A 356 -23.40 -6.20 -28.87
CA PHE A 356 -23.64 -7.64 -28.70
C PHE A 356 -24.24 -8.25 -29.97
N ASP A 357 -25.19 -7.59 -30.61
CA ASP A 357 -25.78 -8.04 -31.88
C ASP A 357 -24.74 -8.16 -33.00
N ILE A 358 -23.82 -7.21 -33.09
CA ILE A 358 -22.73 -7.23 -34.09
C ILE A 358 -21.81 -8.42 -33.84
N PHE A 359 -21.34 -8.60 -32.60
CA PHE A 359 -20.43 -9.69 -32.28
C PHE A 359 -21.10 -11.07 -32.36
N TYR A 360 -22.38 -11.16 -32.00
CA TYR A 360 -23.15 -12.39 -32.14
C TYR A 360 -23.22 -12.84 -33.62
N LYS A 361 -23.44 -11.90 -34.55
CA LYS A 361 -23.45 -12.19 -36.00
C LYS A 361 -22.09 -12.66 -36.53
N ASN A 362 -21.00 -12.30 -35.86
CA ASN A 362 -19.62 -12.61 -36.27
C ASN A 362 -18.95 -13.67 -35.39
N ARG A 363 -19.71 -14.37 -34.53
CA ARG A 363 -19.19 -15.28 -33.48
C ARG A 363 -18.41 -16.49 -33.99
N GLU A 364 -18.54 -16.85 -35.28
CA GLU A 364 -17.78 -17.95 -35.88
C GLU A 364 -16.29 -17.58 -36.10
N ASP A 365 -16.01 -16.30 -36.33
CA ASP A 365 -14.66 -15.79 -36.61
C ASP A 365 -14.04 -15.02 -35.42
N VAL A 366 -14.90 -14.46 -34.56
CA VAL A 366 -14.51 -13.60 -33.46
C VAL A 366 -15.04 -14.14 -32.14
N ALA A 367 -14.16 -14.28 -31.15
CA ALA A 367 -14.54 -14.53 -29.77
C ALA A 367 -14.72 -13.18 -29.07
N PHE A 368 -15.95 -12.91 -28.65
CA PHE A 368 -16.28 -11.72 -27.87
C PHE A 368 -15.91 -11.96 -26.41
N PHE A 369 -15.04 -11.11 -25.87
CA PHE A 369 -14.58 -11.19 -24.48
C PHE A 369 -15.07 -9.96 -23.74
N TRP A 370 -16.21 -10.06 -23.08
CA TRP A 370 -16.76 -8.97 -22.31
C TRP A 370 -16.26 -9.00 -20.86
N ARG A 371 -15.62 -7.90 -20.46
CA ARG A 371 -15.24 -7.63 -19.08
C ARG A 371 -15.89 -6.34 -18.59
N PRO A 372 -16.93 -6.40 -17.74
CA PRO A 372 -17.48 -5.21 -17.11
C PRO A 372 -16.53 -4.66 -16.04
N HIS A 373 -16.63 -3.36 -15.73
CA HIS A 373 -15.87 -2.78 -14.64
C HIS A 373 -16.27 -3.41 -13.28
N PRO A 374 -15.34 -3.76 -12.38
CA PRO A 374 -15.65 -4.45 -11.11
C PRO A 374 -16.59 -3.69 -10.15
N LEU A 375 -16.73 -2.38 -10.34
CA LEU A 375 -17.61 -1.50 -9.55
C LEU A 375 -18.92 -1.11 -10.27
N ILE A 376 -19.21 -1.69 -11.43
CA ILE A 376 -20.34 -1.27 -12.26
C ILE A 376 -21.68 -1.46 -11.53
N GLU A 377 -21.87 -2.61 -10.86
CA GLU A 377 -23.09 -2.93 -10.12
C GLU A 377 -23.30 -1.96 -8.95
N ALA A 378 -22.28 -1.82 -8.08
CA ALA A 378 -22.34 -0.90 -6.94
C ALA A 378 -22.58 0.55 -7.40
N THR A 379 -21.96 0.95 -8.51
CA THR A 379 -22.15 2.31 -9.04
C THR A 379 -23.54 2.53 -9.61
N ILE A 380 -24.10 1.56 -10.36
CA ILE A 380 -25.47 1.66 -10.84
C ILE A 380 -26.44 1.76 -9.66
N LYS A 381 -26.35 0.84 -8.69
CA LYS A 381 -27.25 0.82 -7.54
C LYS A 381 -27.17 2.10 -6.72
N SER A 382 -25.97 2.66 -6.53
CA SER A 382 -25.76 3.87 -5.75
C SER A 382 -26.14 5.16 -6.50
N MET A 383 -25.70 5.31 -7.75
CA MET A 383 -25.70 6.61 -8.46
C MET A 383 -26.70 6.69 -9.63
N ARG A 384 -27.17 5.55 -10.16
CA ARG A 384 -28.10 5.45 -11.30
C ARG A 384 -29.07 4.26 -11.15
N PRO A 385 -29.82 4.13 -10.04
CA PRO A 385 -30.59 2.91 -9.74
C PRO A 385 -31.61 2.54 -10.82
N GLY A 386 -32.12 3.52 -11.58
CA GLY A 386 -33.03 3.29 -12.71
C GLY A 386 -32.46 2.45 -13.85
N LEU A 387 -31.13 2.36 -14.00
CA LEU A 387 -30.48 1.57 -15.05
C LEU A 387 -30.27 0.10 -14.67
N TRP A 388 -30.49 -0.27 -13.40
CA TRP A 388 -30.11 -1.59 -12.89
C TRP A 388 -30.86 -2.74 -13.54
N ALA A 389 -32.19 -2.61 -13.68
CA ALA A 389 -33.02 -3.67 -14.25
C ALA A 389 -32.60 -4.03 -15.68
N ASP A 390 -32.38 -3.02 -16.52
CA ASP A 390 -31.99 -3.20 -17.92
C ASP A 390 -30.55 -3.74 -18.04
N TYR A 391 -29.62 -3.22 -17.23
CA TYR A 391 -28.25 -3.74 -17.19
C TYR A 391 -28.22 -5.21 -16.76
N GLN A 392 -28.95 -5.56 -15.70
CA GLN A 392 -29.02 -6.93 -15.20
C GLN A 392 -29.65 -7.87 -16.22
N GLN A 393 -30.70 -7.45 -16.93
CA GLN A 393 -31.29 -8.24 -18.00
C GLN A 393 -30.30 -8.52 -19.13
N LEU A 394 -29.48 -7.52 -19.51
CA LEU A 394 -28.45 -7.66 -20.53
C LEU A 394 -27.38 -8.69 -20.11
N VAL A 395 -26.89 -8.61 -18.88
CA VAL A 395 -25.93 -9.58 -18.31
C VAL A 395 -26.52 -10.99 -18.31
N ASN A 396 -27.72 -11.16 -17.75
CA ASN A 396 -28.38 -12.46 -17.63
C ASN A 396 -28.60 -13.12 -18.99
N ARG A 397 -29.00 -12.35 -20.00
CA ARG A 397 -29.18 -12.85 -21.36
C ARG A 397 -27.86 -13.30 -21.98
N TYR A 398 -26.82 -12.48 -21.85
CA TYR A 398 -25.49 -12.82 -22.39
C TYR A 398 -24.93 -14.12 -21.77
N LEU A 399 -25.09 -14.28 -20.46
CA LEU A 399 -24.70 -15.50 -19.75
C LEU A 399 -25.52 -16.72 -20.18
N ALA A 400 -26.84 -16.57 -20.34
CA ALA A 400 -27.73 -17.65 -20.75
C ALA A 400 -27.46 -18.13 -22.19
N ASP A 401 -27.18 -17.19 -23.09
CA ASP A 401 -26.94 -17.51 -24.51
C ASP A 401 -25.54 -18.13 -24.74
N GLY A 402 -24.56 -17.84 -23.87
CA GLY A 402 -23.28 -18.56 -23.79
C GLY A 402 -22.37 -18.47 -25.02
N TRP A 403 -22.59 -17.52 -25.92
CA TRP A 403 -21.87 -17.41 -27.20
C TRP A 403 -20.54 -16.63 -27.10
N GLY A 404 -20.25 -16.03 -25.94
CA GLY A 404 -19.06 -15.24 -25.69
C GLY A 404 -18.54 -15.41 -24.25
N ILE A 405 -17.38 -14.84 -23.97
CA ILE A 405 -16.75 -14.88 -22.65
C ILE A 405 -17.30 -13.73 -21.80
N TYR A 406 -17.82 -14.05 -20.62
CA TYR A 406 -18.06 -13.10 -19.54
C TYR A 406 -16.98 -13.29 -18.49
N ASP A 407 -16.19 -12.26 -18.24
CA ASP A 407 -15.12 -12.30 -17.25
C ASP A 407 -15.42 -11.34 -16.10
N ASP A 408 -15.94 -11.90 -15.02
CA ASP A 408 -16.16 -11.26 -13.73
C ASP A 408 -15.03 -11.55 -12.73
N THR A 409 -13.94 -12.18 -13.17
CA THR A 409 -12.84 -12.55 -12.28
C THR A 409 -11.97 -11.34 -11.90
N PRO A 410 -11.22 -11.40 -10.79
CA PRO A 410 -10.28 -10.35 -10.40
C PRO A 410 -9.18 -10.04 -11.42
N ASN A 411 -8.85 -10.97 -12.31
CA ASN A 411 -7.66 -10.91 -13.16
C ASN A 411 -7.89 -10.19 -14.50
N ILE A 412 -7.67 -8.87 -14.52
CA ILE A 412 -7.77 -8.07 -15.74
C ILE A 412 -6.63 -8.32 -16.74
N ASP A 413 -5.43 -8.61 -16.25
CA ASP A 413 -4.24 -8.82 -17.09
C ASP A 413 -4.44 -10.02 -18.02
N ARG A 414 -5.10 -11.07 -17.54
CA ARG A 414 -5.50 -12.21 -18.37
C ARG A 414 -6.39 -11.79 -19.54
N ALA A 415 -7.39 -10.94 -19.30
CA ALA A 415 -8.28 -10.47 -20.35
C ALA A 415 -7.52 -9.68 -21.42
N ILE A 416 -6.58 -8.82 -21.00
CA ILE A 416 -5.76 -8.01 -21.89
C ILE A 416 -4.80 -8.89 -22.70
N LEU A 417 -3.99 -9.73 -22.04
CA LEU A 417 -2.95 -10.55 -22.67
C LEU A 417 -3.51 -11.66 -23.57
N LEU A 418 -4.71 -12.18 -23.25
CA LEU A 418 -5.37 -13.15 -24.12
C LEU A 418 -5.88 -12.52 -25.41
N SER A 419 -6.22 -11.23 -25.41
CA SER A 419 -6.92 -10.57 -26.50
C SER A 419 -6.02 -10.20 -27.68
N ASP A 420 -6.63 -10.08 -28.87
CA ASP A 420 -5.96 -9.63 -30.10
C ASP A 420 -6.22 -8.14 -30.39
N ALA A 421 -7.30 -7.57 -29.84
CA ALA A 421 -7.58 -6.14 -29.85
C ALA A 421 -8.53 -5.73 -28.71
N TYR A 422 -8.52 -4.44 -28.38
CA TYR A 422 -9.44 -3.78 -27.47
C TYR A 422 -10.53 -3.05 -28.24
N TYR A 423 -11.77 -3.20 -27.79
CA TYR A 423 -12.93 -2.41 -28.19
C TYR A 423 -13.69 -1.91 -26.96
N GLY A 424 -14.20 -0.69 -26.96
CA GLY A 424 -15.07 -0.20 -25.89
C GLY A 424 -14.71 1.19 -25.39
N ASP A 425 -14.93 1.45 -24.11
CA ASP A 425 -14.90 2.80 -23.55
C ASP A 425 -13.49 3.36 -23.37
N ARG A 426 -13.37 4.69 -23.27
CA ARG A 426 -12.17 5.29 -22.68
C ARG A 426 -12.09 4.89 -21.19
N SER A 427 -10.96 4.32 -20.79
CA SER A 427 -10.73 3.85 -19.41
C SER A 427 -9.24 3.67 -19.11
N SER A 428 -8.90 3.40 -17.84
CA SER A 428 -7.56 3.03 -17.39
C SER A 428 -7.01 1.78 -18.08
N VAL A 429 -7.88 0.87 -18.54
CA VAL A 429 -7.51 -0.37 -19.23
C VAL A 429 -6.79 -0.10 -20.55
N ILE A 430 -7.14 1.00 -21.23
CA ILE A 430 -6.47 1.41 -22.47
C ILE A 430 -4.98 1.65 -22.24
N GLN A 431 -4.61 2.19 -21.07
CA GLN A 431 -3.22 2.48 -20.75
C GLN A 431 -2.39 1.19 -20.67
N LEU A 432 -2.95 0.16 -20.03
CA LEU A 432 -2.32 -1.16 -19.97
C LEU A 432 -2.23 -1.80 -21.37
N CYS A 433 -3.29 -1.69 -22.17
CA CYS A 433 -3.30 -2.18 -23.56
C CYS A 433 -2.21 -1.50 -24.41
N GLN A 434 -2.02 -0.19 -24.26
CA GLN A 434 -0.99 0.57 -24.97
C GLN A 434 0.42 0.12 -24.59
N LYS A 435 0.68 -0.20 -23.33
CA LYS A 435 2.00 -0.67 -22.87
C LYS A 435 2.43 -1.98 -23.52
N ILE A 436 1.48 -2.84 -23.90
CA ILE A 436 1.77 -4.10 -24.61
C ILE A 436 1.56 -4.01 -26.13
N GLY A 437 1.24 -2.82 -26.67
CA GLY A 437 1.01 -2.61 -28.11
C GLY A 437 -0.27 -3.24 -28.66
N LEU A 438 -1.28 -3.50 -27.81
CA LEU A 438 -2.55 -4.07 -28.24
C LEU A 438 -3.32 -3.04 -29.11
N PRO A 439 -3.82 -3.41 -30.31
CA PRO A 439 -4.65 -2.53 -31.13
C PRO A 439 -5.92 -2.10 -30.37
N ILE A 440 -6.24 -0.81 -30.40
CA ILE A 440 -7.34 -0.21 -29.63
C ILE A 440 -8.32 0.51 -30.56
N MET A 441 -9.60 0.22 -30.39
CA MET A 441 -10.70 0.97 -31.00
C MET A 441 -11.65 1.46 -29.89
N ILE A 442 -11.76 2.77 -29.76
CA ILE A 442 -12.68 3.38 -28.80
C ILE A 442 -14.07 3.47 -29.43
N GLN A 443 -15.09 3.03 -28.70
CA GLN A 443 -16.47 3.09 -29.20
C GLN A 443 -17.03 4.51 -29.13
N ASN A 444 -17.88 4.84 -30.10
CA ASN A 444 -18.76 6.00 -30.03
C ASN A 444 -20.16 5.55 -29.58
N VAL A 445 -20.66 6.16 -28.50
CA VAL A 445 -21.98 5.88 -27.92
C VAL A 445 -23.07 6.70 -28.63
N GLU A 446 -22.75 7.92 -29.05
CA GLU A 446 -23.62 8.78 -29.84
C GLU A 446 -23.56 8.33 -31.31
N MET A 447 -24.45 7.41 -31.70
CA MET A 447 -24.68 7.06 -33.11
C MET A 447 -25.98 7.67 -33.60
#